data_AF-A0A8T4DFA0-F1
#
_entry.id   AF-A0A8T4DFA0-F1
#
_cell.length_a   1.000
_cell.length_b   1.000
_cell.length_c   1.000
_cell.angle_alpha   90.00
_cell.angle_beta   90.00
_cell.angle_gamma   90.00
#
_symmetry.space_group_name_H-M   'P 1'
#
loop_
_entity.id
_entity.type
_entity.pdbx_description
1 polymer ?
#
loop_
_entity_poly.entity_id
_entity_poly.type
_entity_poly.pdbx_seq_one_letter_code
_entity_poly.pdbx_strand_id
1 'polypeptide(L)'
;MGTKESGADGIIGGRTAIAILIVAIVWRAVISLDGKIALWESLCSGLALILLGWVLFAYMYRMSKELKGWLISNYIYQGFAVSLLIINIYALIYYGMRWYELLTVEAYPPMDFIFRDVRFLALVAFYCAVMWSANYPKKMYEAYISQSKDKAVLHIINPFLYPRVKKLKEMGVKEIFGALLTDERTLLVIIGLTFLWRIVISLDYTITLGESMVSGIALILVGWLFFGYIYSLSSKQRDWPDLVKVYQAIALGVLAVNIYVLVYYWMRWLSITGAGGVTEAFMPLDYLFRDISFFALVMFYCASIVLSKFLRRAHEEYSLLSSEASKAVST
;
A
#
# COMPACT_ATOMS: atom_id res chain seq x y z
N MET A 1 -1.90 7.56 -37.71
CA MET A 1 -1.84 6.43 -36.75
C MET A 1 -2.25 6.96 -35.38
N GLY A 2 -3.52 6.88 -35.02
CA GLY A 2 -4.05 7.45 -33.77
C GLY A 2 -5.39 6.84 -33.45
N THR A 3 -5.39 5.82 -32.58
CA THR A 3 -6.58 5.17 -31.99
C THR A 3 -6.19 4.18 -30.87
N LYS A 4 -5.21 4.52 -30.01
CA LYS A 4 -4.88 3.70 -28.83
C LYS A 4 -4.78 4.43 -27.49
N GLU A 5 -4.87 5.76 -27.44
CA GLU A 5 -4.77 6.51 -26.18
C GLU A 5 -6.12 6.72 -25.45
N SER A 6 -7.28 6.67 -26.13
CA SER A 6 -8.55 7.04 -25.48
C SER A 6 -9.09 6.02 -24.47
N GLY A 7 -8.67 4.74 -24.55
CA GLY A 7 -9.15 3.70 -23.63
C GLY A 7 -8.47 3.70 -22.26
N ALA A 8 -7.21 4.13 -22.18
CA ALA A 8 -6.43 4.12 -20.94
C ALA A 8 -6.71 5.37 -20.08
N ASP A 9 -6.96 6.52 -20.71
CA ASP A 9 -7.21 7.78 -20.00
C ASP A 9 -8.64 7.90 -19.45
N GLY A 10 -9.62 7.23 -20.07
CA GLY A 10 -11.02 7.26 -19.61
C GLY A 10 -11.31 6.42 -18.37
N ILE A 11 -10.55 5.36 -18.13
CA ILE A 11 -10.80 4.39 -17.04
C ILE A 11 -10.05 4.79 -15.75
N ILE A 12 -8.94 5.51 -15.87
CA ILE A 12 -7.98 5.76 -14.77
C ILE A 12 -8.10 7.23 -14.31
N GLY A 13 -9.30 7.59 -13.83
CA GLY A 13 -9.62 8.94 -13.39
C GLY A 13 -10.05 8.98 -11.92
N GLY A 14 -9.74 10.08 -11.22
CA GLY A 14 -10.21 10.30 -9.84
C GLY A 14 -11.74 10.28 -9.72
N ARG A 15 -12.47 10.70 -10.77
CA ARG A 15 -13.94 10.62 -10.82
C ARG A 15 -14.44 9.17 -10.87
N THR A 16 -13.77 8.31 -11.63
CA THR A 16 -14.06 6.87 -11.70
C THR A 16 -13.78 6.20 -10.35
N ALA A 17 -12.69 6.58 -9.68
CA ALA A 17 -12.38 6.07 -8.33
C ALA A 17 -13.48 6.43 -7.31
N ILE A 18 -13.96 7.68 -7.34
CA ILE A 18 -15.07 8.12 -6.46
C ILE A 18 -16.36 7.36 -6.77
N ALA A 19 -16.69 7.18 -8.05
CA ALA A 19 -17.88 6.43 -8.44
C ALA A 19 -17.82 4.97 -7.97
N ILE A 20 -16.67 4.29 -8.16
CA ILE A 20 -16.46 2.92 -7.66
C ILE A 20 -16.61 2.87 -6.14
N LEU A 21 -16.04 3.83 -5.42
CA LEU A 21 -16.14 3.88 -3.96
C LEU A 21 -17.59 4.07 -3.48
N ILE A 22 -18.35 4.96 -4.11
CA ILE A 22 -19.78 5.18 -3.79
C ILE A 22 -20.57 3.90 -4.05
N VAL A 23 -20.39 3.29 -5.22
CA VAL A 23 -21.07 2.03 -5.57
C VAL A 23 -20.72 0.93 -4.58
N ALA A 24 -19.45 0.81 -4.17
CA ALA A 24 -19.02 -0.17 -3.18
C ALA A 24 -19.66 0.05 -1.80
N ILE A 25 -19.77 1.29 -1.35
CA ILE A 25 -20.43 1.64 -0.07
C ILE A 25 -21.92 1.30 -0.14
N VAL A 26 -22.61 1.71 -1.21
CA VAL A 26 -24.04 1.43 -1.40
C VAL A 26 -24.29 -0.08 -1.51
N TRP A 27 -23.47 -0.79 -2.29
CA TRP A 27 -23.55 -2.24 -2.42
C TRP A 27 -23.43 -2.93 -1.07
N ARG A 28 -22.44 -2.54 -0.25
CA ARG A 28 -22.24 -3.06 1.11
C ARG A 28 -23.39 -2.74 2.05
N ALA A 29 -23.88 -1.50 2.00
CA ALA A 29 -25.01 -1.08 2.81
C ALA A 29 -26.27 -1.91 2.50
N VAL A 30 -26.47 -2.36 1.26
CA VAL A 30 -27.62 -3.19 0.86
C VAL A 30 -27.44 -4.65 1.27
N ILE A 31 -26.30 -5.28 0.93
CA ILE A 31 -26.10 -6.73 1.18
C ILE A 31 -25.87 -7.08 2.65
N SER A 32 -25.58 -6.09 3.51
CA SER A 32 -25.33 -6.33 4.93
C SER A 32 -26.55 -6.10 5.81
N LEU A 33 -27.71 -5.74 5.25
CA LEU A 33 -28.94 -5.48 6.00
C LEU A 33 -29.46 -6.72 6.77
N ASP A 34 -29.24 -7.91 6.23
CA ASP A 34 -29.66 -9.18 6.82
C ASP A 34 -28.56 -9.85 7.66
N GLY A 35 -27.38 -9.24 7.75
CA GLY A 35 -26.19 -9.76 8.43
C GLY A 35 -25.56 -10.99 7.76
N LYS A 36 -26.13 -11.49 6.66
CA LYS A 36 -25.77 -12.74 6.01
C LYS A 36 -25.49 -12.52 4.52
N ILE A 37 -24.20 -12.44 4.18
CA ILE A 37 -23.78 -12.33 2.79
C ILE A 37 -23.91 -13.70 2.11
N ALA A 38 -24.77 -13.79 1.09
CA ALA A 38 -24.93 -14.97 0.27
C ALA A 38 -23.66 -15.26 -0.55
N LEU A 39 -23.46 -16.54 -0.93
CA LEU A 39 -22.27 -16.96 -1.70
C LEU A 39 -22.15 -16.18 -3.02
N TRP A 40 -23.26 -15.95 -3.73
CA TRP A 40 -23.27 -15.17 -4.97
C TRP A 40 -22.87 -13.70 -4.76
N GLU A 41 -23.31 -13.07 -3.67
CA GLU A 41 -22.93 -11.68 -3.32
C GLU A 41 -21.43 -11.59 -2.99
N SER A 42 -20.90 -12.62 -2.33
CA SER A 42 -19.47 -12.78 -2.08
C SER A 42 -18.68 -13.00 -3.38
N LEU A 43 -19.18 -13.83 -4.30
CA LEU A 43 -18.57 -14.06 -5.61
C LEU A 43 -18.51 -12.76 -6.43
N CYS A 44 -19.62 -12.04 -6.54
CA CYS A 44 -19.68 -10.76 -7.25
C CYS A 44 -18.68 -9.75 -6.68
N SER A 45 -18.65 -9.60 -5.35
CA SER A 45 -17.74 -8.68 -4.66
C SER A 45 -16.27 -9.09 -4.83
N GLY A 46 -15.96 -10.37 -4.64
CA GLY A 46 -14.59 -10.88 -4.69
C GLY A 46 -14.02 -10.91 -6.09
N LEU A 47 -14.79 -11.38 -7.08
CA LEU A 47 -14.36 -11.39 -8.48
C LEU A 47 -14.10 -9.97 -8.99
N ALA A 48 -14.98 -9.01 -8.68
CA ALA A 48 -14.76 -7.61 -9.06
C ALA A 48 -13.46 -7.04 -8.47
N LEU A 49 -13.16 -7.31 -7.19
CA LEU A 49 -11.92 -6.89 -6.54
C LEU A 49 -10.68 -7.56 -7.14
N ILE A 50 -10.74 -8.87 -7.36
CA ILE A 50 -9.64 -9.64 -7.94
C ILE A 50 -9.34 -9.12 -9.35
N LEU A 51 -10.35 -9.00 -10.21
CA LEU A 51 -10.18 -8.49 -11.58
C LEU A 51 -9.61 -7.07 -11.58
N LEU A 52 -10.18 -6.15 -10.78
CA LEU A 52 -9.69 -4.77 -10.68
C LEU A 52 -8.23 -4.73 -10.21
N GLY A 53 -7.90 -5.47 -9.15
CA GLY A 53 -6.55 -5.52 -8.59
C GLY A 53 -5.52 -6.03 -9.59
N TRP A 54 -5.82 -7.09 -10.34
CA TRP A 54 -4.93 -7.65 -11.35
C TRP A 54 -4.79 -6.75 -12.59
N VAL A 55 -5.86 -6.07 -13.01
CA VAL A 55 -5.79 -5.08 -14.09
C VAL A 55 -4.88 -3.91 -13.70
N LEU A 56 -5.02 -3.38 -12.48
CA LEU A 56 -4.14 -2.33 -11.96
C LEU A 56 -2.68 -2.82 -11.86
N PHE A 57 -2.46 -4.05 -11.40
CA PHE A 57 -1.13 -4.65 -11.33
C PHE A 57 -0.49 -4.74 -12.73
N ALA A 58 -1.22 -5.28 -13.70
CA ALA A 58 -0.75 -5.41 -15.07
C ALA A 58 -0.42 -4.05 -15.68
N TYR A 59 -1.25 -3.03 -15.43
CA TYR A 59 -0.99 -1.65 -15.87
C TYR A 59 0.31 -1.10 -15.25
N MET A 60 0.45 -1.13 -13.92
CA MET A 60 1.63 -0.60 -13.24
C MET A 60 2.91 -1.33 -13.66
N TYR A 61 2.84 -2.65 -13.77
CA TYR A 61 3.96 -3.47 -14.21
C TYR A 61 4.36 -3.17 -15.66
N ARG A 62 3.38 -3.02 -16.56
CA ARG A 62 3.65 -2.61 -17.95
C ARG A 62 4.33 -1.24 -18.02
N MET A 63 3.81 -0.25 -17.30
CA MET A 63 4.38 1.11 -17.26
C MET A 63 5.82 1.12 -16.73
N SER A 64 6.16 0.24 -15.78
CA SER A 64 7.54 0.11 -15.29
C SER A 64 8.55 -0.31 -16.37
N LYS A 65 8.09 -0.94 -17.47
CA LYS A 65 8.93 -1.39 -18.59
C LYS A 65 8.90 -0.44 -19.79
N GLU A 66 7.79 0.26 -20.00
CA GLU A 66 7.59 1.12 -21.17
C GLU A 66 8.34 2.45 -21.05
N LEU A 67 8.43 3.01 -19.84
CA LEU A 67 9.12 4.29 -19.62
C LEU A 67 10.65 4.10 -19.64
N LYS A 68 11.33 4.82 -20.54
CA LYS A 68 12.79 4.73 -20.75
C LYS A 68 13.41 6.10 -20.63
N GLY A 69 14.56 6.21 -19.95
CA GLY A 69 15.33 7.46 -19.86
C GLY A 69 15.37 8.08 -18.46
N TRP A 70 14.41 7.75 -17.59
CA TRP A 70 14.48 8.08 -16.17
C TRP A 70 14.24 6.82 -15.33
N LEU A 71 15.31 6.28 -14.76
CA LEU A 71 15.26 4.99 -14.04
C LEU A 71 14.31 5.03 -12.84
N ILE A 72 14.19 6.19 -12.17
CA ILE A 72 13.36 6.32 -10.97
C ILE A 72 11.87 6.13 -11.26
N SER A 73 11.34 6.56 -12.40
CA SER A 73 9.93 6.31 -12.74
C SER A 73 9.62 4.82 -12.77
N ASN A 74 10.58 4.01 -13.23
CA ASN A 74 10.40 2.56 -13.33
C ASN A 74 10.36 1.94 -11.93
N TYR A 75 11.20 2.39 -11.01
CA TYR A 75 11.15 1.96 -9.61
C TYR A 75 9.89 2.41 -8.88
N ILE A 76 9.35 3.60 -9.17
CA ILE A 76 8.06 4.05 -8.62
C ILE A 76 6.93 3.11 -9.09
N TYR A 77 6.84 2.86 -10.41
CA TYR A 77 5.83 1.93 -10.95
C TYR A 77 6.00 0.50 -10.43
N GLN A 78 7.25 0.03 -10.29
CA GLN A 78 7.54 -1.27 -9.71
C GLN A 78 7.14 -1.33 -8.23
N GLY A 79 7.37 -0.28 -7.44
CA GLY A 79 6.95 -0.22 -6.05
C GLY A 79 5.42 -0.27 -5.89
N PHE A 80 4.67 0.41 -6.77
CA PHE A 80 3.22 0.25 -6.85
C PHE A 80 2.81 -1.18 -7.23
N ALA A 81 3.47 -1.78 -8.23
CA ALA A 81 3.18 -3.14 -8.66
C ALA A 81 3.44 -4.17 -7.56
N VAL A 82 4.54 -4.05 -6.80
CA VAL A 82 4.84 -4.94 -5.66
C VAL A 82 3.79 -4.77 -4.56
N SER A 83 3.40 -3.53 -4.24
CA SER A 83 2.37 -3.26 -3.24
C SER A 83 1.00 -3.85 -3.64
N LEU A 84 0.61 -3.69 -4.91
CA LEU A 84 -0.59 -4.31 -5.49
C LEU A 84 -0.51 -5.83 -5.45
N LEU A 85 0.63 -6.42 -5.81
CA LEU A 85 0.81 -7.87 -5.81
C LEU A 85 0.54 -8.48 -4.43
N ILE A 86 1.08 -7.86 -3.38
CA ILE A 86 0.89 -8.31 -1.99
C ILE A 86 -0.61 -8.27 -1.62
N ILE A 87 -1.29 -7.16 -1.91
CA ILE A 87 -2.73 -7.00 -1.59
C ILE A 87 -3.62 -7.90 -2.46
N ASN A 88 -3.27 -8.11 -3.72
CA ASN A 88 -3.99 -9.00 -4.63
C ASN A 88 -3.88 -10.46 -4.18
N ILE A 89 -2.69 -10.91 -3.77
CA ILE A 89 -2.48 -12.26 -3.22
C ILE A 89 -3.29 -12.42 -1.93
N TYR A 90 -3.25 -11.43 -1.05
CA TYR A 90 -4.07 -11.41 0.16
C TYR A 90 -5.57 -11.54 -0.17
N ALA A 91 -6.08 -10.74 -1.11
CA ALA A 91 -7.48 -10.77 -1.52
C ALA A 91 -7.86 -12.13 -2.12
N LEU A 92 -7.00 -12.71 -2.95
CA LEU A 92 -7.22 -14.02 -3.57
C LEU A 92 -7.28 -15.13 -2.52
N ILE A 93 -6.35 -15.16 -1.57
CA ILE A 93 -6.34 -16.15 -0.49
C ILE A 93 -7.60 -16.00 0.36
N TYR A 94 -7.93 -14.77 0.77
CA TYR A 94 -9.13 -14.51 1.57
C TYR A 94 -10.42 -14.96 0.86
N TYR A 95 -10.66 -14.51 -0.37
CA TYR A 95 -11.88 -14.87 -1.09
C TYR A 95 -11.91 -16.36 -1.45
N GLY A 96 -10.77 -16.95 -1.82
CA GLY A 96 -10.66 -18.39 -2.05
C GLY A 96 -11.07 -19.18 -0.81
N MET A 97 -10.43 -18.92 0.33
CA MET A 97 -10.76 -19.63 1.58
C MET A 97 -12.23 -19.43 1.98
N ARG A 98 -12.79 -18.24 1.77
CA ARG A 98 -14.19 -17.97 2.05
C ARG A 98 -15.15 -18.72 1.12
N TRP A 99 -14.88 -18.78 -0.17
CA TRP A 99 -15.76 -19.47 -1.13
C TRP A 99 -15.77 -20.99 -0.93
N TYR A 100 -14.70 -21.55 -0.38
CA TYR A 100 -14.61 -22.96 -0.01
C TYR A 100 -15.03 -23.24 1.44
N GLU A 101 -15.61 -22.26 2.15
CA GLU A 101 -16.06 -22.37 3.54
C GLU A 101 -14.96 -22.86 4.51
N LEU A 102 -13.70 -22.55 4.19
CA LEU A 102 -12.52 -22.93 4.97
C LEU A 102 -12.27 -21.99 6.17
N LEU A 103 -12.98 -20.87 6.24
CA LEU A 103 -12.92 -19.90 7.33
C LEU A 103 -14.17 -20.05 8.18
N THR A 104 -14.00 -20.42 9.46
CA THR A 104 -15.12 -20.61 10.38
C THR A 104 -15.52 -19.31 11.08
N VAL A 105 -14.54 -18.50 11.47
CA VAL A 105 -14.71 -17.20 12.11
C VAL A 105 -13.58 -16.28 11.66
N GLU A 106 -13.89 -15.07 11.19
CA GLU A 106 -12.86 -14.18 10.64
C GLU A 106 -12.19 -13.29 11.71
N ALA A 107 -12.96 -12.74 12.66
CA ALA A 107 -12.40 -11.96 13.77
C ALA A 107 -13.19 -12.05 15.09
N TYR A 108 -14.50 -11.75 15.05
CA TYR A 108 -15.38 -11.78 16.22
C TYR A 108 -16.80 -12.15 15.78
N PRO A 109 -17.33 -13.34 16.13
CA PRO A 109 -18.57 -13.87 15.57
C PRO A 109 -19.77 -12.92 15.64
N PRO A 110 -20.01 -12.19 16.75
CA PRO A 110 -21.16 -11.28 16.84
C PRO A 110 -21.12 -10.11 15.86
N MET A 111 -19.92 -9.71 15.39
CA MET A 111 -19.73 -8.54 14.53
C MET A 111 -19.00 -8.88 13.23
N ASP A 112 -18.89 -10.15 12.89
CA ASP A 112 -18.11 -10.64 11.75
C ASP A 112 -18.60 -10.04 10.42
N PHE A 113 -19.91 -9.74 10.33
CA PHE A 113 -20.49 -9.00 9.20
C PHE A 113 -19.87 -7.62 9.00
N ILE A 114 -19.64 -6.86 10.07
CA ILE A 114 -19.00 -5.53 10.00
C ILE A 114 -17.56 -5.66 9.54
N PHE A 115 -16.83 -6.64 10.07
CA PHE A 115 -15.44 -6.84 9.69
C PHE A 115 -15.29 -7.16 8.20
N ARG A 116 -16.18 -7.99 7.67
CA ARG A 116 -16.24 -8.36 6.25
C ARG A 116 -16.43 -7.13 5.37
N ASP A 117 -17.29 -6.21 5.79
CA ASP A 117 -17.55 -4.98 5.05
C ASP A 117 -16.39 -4.00 5.14
N VAL A 118 -15.80 -3.83 6.33
CA VAL A 118 -14.61 -2.99 6.51
C VAL A 118 -13.46 -3.51 5.66
N ARG A 119 -13.21 -4.83 5.61
CA ARG A 119 -12.18 -5.42 4.75
C ARG A 119 -12.45 -5.10 3.28
N PHE A 120 -13.67 -5.32 2.81
CA PHE A 120 -14.02 -5.02 1.42
C PHE A 120 -13.83 -3.54 1.09
N LEU A 121 -14.35 -2.64 1.93
CA LEU A 121 -14.25 -1.20 1.71
C LEU A 121 -12.79 -0.72 1.78
N ALA A 122 -11.97 -1.29 2.66
CA ALA A 122 -10.55 -1.00 2.72
C ALA A 122 -9.81 -1.42 1.43
N LEU A 123 -10.12 -2.60 0.89
CA LEU A 123 -9.56 -3.06 -0.39
C LEU A 123 -10.01 -2.18 -1.56
N VAL A 124 -11.31 -1.82 -1.62
CA VAL A 124 -11.83 -0.91 -2.65
C VAL A 124 -11.14 0.45 -2.55
N ALA A 125 -11.08 1.04 -1.35
CA ALA A 125 -10.44 2.34 -1.13
C ALA A 125 -8.96 2.31 -1.51
N PHE A 126 -8.25 1.22 -1.18
CA PHE A 126 -6.87 1.00 -1.59
C PHE A 126 -6.73 0.97 -3.13
N TYR A 127 -7.52 0.15 -3.83
CA TYR A 127 -7.46 0.08 -5.30
C TYR A 127 -7.87 1.41 -5.95
N CYS A 128 -8.86 2.12 -5.40
CA CYS A 128 -9.24 3.45 -5.85
C CYS A 128 -8.11 4.47 -5.69
N ALA A 129 -7.38 4.42 -4.57
CA ALA A 129 -6.23 5.27 -4.33
C ALA A 129 -5.10 4.97 -5.35
N VAL A 130 -4.82 3.70 -5.60
CA VAL A 130 -3.82 3.30 -6.61
C VAL A 130 -4.26 3.72 -8.02
N MET A 131 -5.51 3.51 -8.38
CA MET A 131 -6.07 3.96 -9.66
C MET A 131 -5.99 5.47 -9.82
N TRP A 132 -6.25 6.24 -8.76
CA TRP A 132 -6.08 7.68 -8.78
C TRP A 132 -4.62 8.08 -8.98
N SER A 133 -3.67 7.34 -8.37
CA SER A 133 -2.25 7.61 -8.49
C SER A 133 -1.66 7.31 -9.88
N ALA A 134 -2.25 6.37 -10.62
CA ALA A 134 -1.62 5.68 -11.74
C ALA A 134 -1.07 6.57 -12.88
N ASN A 135 -1.72 7.71 -13.12
CA ASN A 135 -1.33 8.63 -14.19
C ASN A 135 -0.30 9.69 -13.75
N TYR A 136 -0.11 9.92 -12.45
CA TYR A 136 0.83 10.97 -11.99
C TYR A 136 2.30 10.60 -12.15
N PRO A 137 2.77 9.35 -11.91
CA PRO A 137 4.16 9.00 -12.18
C PRO A 137 4.54 9.16 -13.67
N LYS A 138 3.60 8.90 -14.60
CA LYS A 138 3.79 9.19 -16.03
C LYS A 138 3.97 10.70 -16.28
N LYS A 139 3.12 11.54 -15.69
CA LYS A 139 3.25 13.00 -15.78
C LYS A 139 4.55 13.52 -15.18
N MET A 140 4.99 12.94 -14.06
CA MET A 140 6.29 13.24 -13.46
C MET A 140 7.43 12.90 -14.42
N TYR A 141 7.38 11.72 -15.05
CA TYR A 141 8.35 11.31 -16.06
C TYR A 141 8.37 12.27 -17.26
N GLU A 142 7.20 12.64 -17.79
CA GLU A 142 7.10 13.57 -18.93
C GLU A 142 7.67 14.94 -18.59
N ALA A 143 7.36 15.48 -17.41
CA ALA A 143 7.89 16.74 -16.91
C ALA A 143 9.41 16.71 -16.70
N TYR A 144 9.94 15.59 -16.19
CA TYR A 144 11.38 15.39 -16.04
C TYR A 144 12.09 15.34 -17.41
N ILE A 145 11.55 14.55 -18.35
CA ILE A 145 12.14 14.40 -19.67
C ILE A 145 12.09 15.70 -20.47
N SER A 146 10.98 16.44 -20.44
CA SER A 146 10.88 17.73 -21.14
C SER A 146 11.93 18.72 -20.62
N GLN A 147 12.05 18.84 -19.29
CA GLN A 147 13.03 19.72 -18.66
C GLN A 147 14.49 19.28 -18.94
N SER A 148 14.74 17.98 -19.05
CA SER A 148 16.07 17.45 -19.41
C SER A 148 16.46 17.70 -20.87
N LYS A 149 15.48 17.61 -21.79
CA LYS A 149 15.69 17.80 -23.23
C LYS A 149 15.81 19.27 -23.61
N ASP A 150 14.95 20.13 -23.08
CA ASP A 150 14.97 21.58 -23.36
C ASP A 150 16.28 22.24 -22.92
N LYS A 151 17.01 21.62 -21.99
CA LYS A 151 18.18 22.23 -21.36
C LYS A 151 19.50 21.49 -21.60
N ALA A 152 19.51 20.50 -22.50
CA ALA A 152 20.70 19.73 -22.91
C ALA A 152 21.51 19.11 -21.74
N VAL A 153 20.87 18.85 -20.58
CA VAL A 153 21.51 18.34 -19.35
C VAL A 153 21.58 16.80 -19.34
N LEU A 154 21.16 16.15 -20.42
CA LEU A 154 21.10 14.68 -20.56
C LEU A 154 22.45 13.98 -20.31
N HIS A 155 23.57 14.70 -20.43
CA HIS A 155 24.93 14.21 -20.16
C HIS A 155 25.52 14.61 -18.79
N ILE A 156 24.86 15.47 -18.01
CA ILE A 156 25.43 16.01 -16.75
C ILE A 156 24.92 15.26 -15.51
N ILE A 157 23.82 14.50 -15.62
CA ILE A 157 23.36 13.65 -14.51
C ILE A 157 24.15 12.33 -14.49
N ASN A 158 25.44 12.50 -14.24
CA ASN A 158 26.44 11.47 -14.00
C ASN A 158 26.02 10.66 -12.75
N PRO A 159 26.41 9.38 -12.58
CA PRO A 159 26.17 8.59 -11.37
C PRO A 159 26.89 9.12 -10.12
N PHE A 160 27.39 10.36 -10.14
CA PHE A 160 28.13 11.02 -9.07
C PHE A 160 27.33 12.08 -8.33
N LEU A 161 26.09 12.38 -8.74
CA LEU A 161 25.14 13.25 -8.01
C LEU A 161 24.49 12.57 -6.79
N TYR A 162 25.18 11.59 -6.18
CA TYR A 162 24.77 11.06 -4.89
C TYR A 162 25.06 12.13 -3.83
N PRO A 163 24.05 12.69 -3.14
CA PRO A 163 24.34 13.42 -1.93
C PRO A 163 25.00 12.42 -0.98
N ARG A 164 26.26 12.70 -0.68
CA ARG A 164 27.06 12.04 0.35
C ARG A 164 26.14 11.87 1.56
N VAL A 165 25.76 10.63 1.88
CA VAL A 165 24.98 10.30 3.08
C VAL A 165 25.62 11.07 4.23
N LYS A 166 24.90 12.02 4.85
CA LYS A 166 25.38 12.71 6.04
C LYS A 166 25.94 11.64 6.97
N LYS A 167 27.18 11.81 7.47
CA LYS A 167 27.71 10.81 8.41
C LYS A 167 26.73 10.69 9.58
N LEU A 168 26.54 9.50 10.16
CA LEU A 168 25.65 9.25 11.32
C LEU A 168 25.79 10.31 12.44
N LYS A 169 26.98 10.92 12.55
CA LYS A 169 27.35 11.98 13.48
C LYS A 169 26.68 13.36 13.21
N GLU A 170 26.18 13.59 12.00
CA GLU A 170 25.58 14.85 11.53
C GLU A 170 24.04 14.79 11.43
N MET A 171 23.45 13.63 11.69
CA MET A 171 22.01 13.43 11.66
C MET A 171 21.42 13.58 13.06
N GLY A 172 20.30 14.30 13.17
CA GLY A 172 19.53 14.31 14.42
C GLY A 172 18.93 12.92 14.71
N VAL A 173 18.62 12.60 15.96
CA VAL A 173 18.05 11.29 16.37
C VAL A 173 16.82 10.91 15.54
N LYS A 174 15.98 11.88 15.18
CA LYS A 174 14.80 11.72 14.32
C LYS A 174 15.16 11.37 12.86
N GLU A 175 16.26 11.91 12.35
CA GLU A 175 16.79 11.60 11.02
C GLU A 175 17.48 10.24 11.00
N ILE A 176 18.17 9.86 12.07
CA ILE A 176 18.79 8.54 12.23
C ILE A 176 17.71 7.45 12.25
N PHE A 177 16.67 7.60 13.08
CA PHE A 177 15.55 6.64 13.11
C PHE A 177 14.83 6.57 11.77
N GLY A 178 14.63 7.70 11.09
CA GLY A 178 14.04 7.73 9.76
C GLY A 178 14.91 7.04 8.70
N ALA A 179 16.22 7.27 8.72
CA ALA A 179 17.18 6.63 7.82
C ALA A 179 17.31 5.12 8.07
N LEU A 180 17.26 4.70 9.34
CA LEU A 180 17.35 3.30 9.74
C LEU A 180 16.10 2.51 9.34
N LEU A 181 14.90 3.08 9.56
CA LEU A 181 13.62 2.49 9.18
C LEU A 181 13.38 2.46 7.66
N THR A 182 14.08 3.29 6.89
CA THR A 182 13.96 3.35 5.42
C THR A 182 15.08 2.61 4.70
N ASP A 183 16.02 1.98 5.42
CA ASP A 183 17.06 1.16 4.82
C ASP A 183 16.50 -0.21 4.39
N GLU A 184 16.81 -0.60 3.15
CA GLU A 184 16.28 -1.82 2.52
C GLU A 184 16.74 -3.07 3.27
N ARG A 185 17.97 -3.05 3.81
CA ARG A 185 18.52 -4.15 4.61
C ARG A 185 17.77 -4.28 5.94
N THR A 186 17.49 -3.16 6.61
CA THR A 186 16.69 -3.15 7.84
C THR A 186 15.28 -3.66 7.59
N LEU A 187 14.64 -3.27 6.49
CA LEU A 187 13.30 -3.78 6.12
C LEU A 187 13.31 -5.30 5.87
N LEU A 188 14.33 -5.83 5.19
CA LEU A 188 14.48 -7.28 5.02
C LEU A 188 14.68 -8.00 6.35
N VAL A 189 15.47 -7.43 7.26
CA VAL A 189 15.63 -7.97 8.62
C VAL A 189 14.32 -7.92 9.40
N ILE A 190 13.56 -6.82 9.30
CA ILE A 190 12.23 -6.70 9.93
C ILE A 190 11.30 -7.79 9.40
N ILE A 191 11.26 -8.01 8.08
CA ILE A 191 10.47 -9.10 7.49
C ILE A 191 10.93 -10.44 8.06
N GLY A 192 12.23 -10.76 8.03
CA GLY A 192 12.75 -12.02 8.56
C GLY A 192 12.42 -12.26 10.04
N LEU A 193 12.61 -11.25 10.89
CA LEU A 193 12.28 -11.31 12.32
C LEU A 193 10.78 -11.45 12.55
N THR A 194 9.95 -10.80 11.73
CA THR A 194 8.49 -10.90 11.78
C THR A 194 8.02 -12.31 11.45
N PHE A 195 8.61 -12.94 10.43
CA PHE A 195 8.33 -14.34 10.08
C PHE A 195 8.75 -15.28 11.20
N LEU A 196 9.96 -15.10 11.75
CA LEU A 196 10.45 -15.88 12.89
C LEU A 196 9.53 -15.73 14.11
N TRP A 197 9.18 -14.50 14.48
CA TRP A 197 8.28 -14.20 15.58
C TRP A 197 6.95 -14.93 15.42
N ARG A 198 6.32 -14.84 14.24
CA ARG A 198 5.04 -15.50 13.97
C ARG A 198 5.13 -17.01 14.02
N ILE A 199 6.17 -17.59 13.43
CA ILE A 199 6.37 -19.04 13.48
C ILE A 199 6.45 -19.48 14.93
N VAL A 200 7.25 -18.80 15.76
CA VAL A 200 7.43 -19.15 17.18
C VAL A 200 6.12 -19.08 17.96
N ILE A 201 5.35 -18.00 17.84
CA ILE A 201 4.09 -17.85 18.61
C ILE A 201 2.93 -18.68 18.05
N SER A 202 3.05 -19.23 16.84
CA SER A 202 2.03 -20.10 16.23
C SER A 202 2.34 -21.59 16.41
N LEU A 203 3.49 -21.97 17.00
CA LEU A 203 3.90 -23.37 17.16
C LEU A 203 2.97 -24.20 18.05
N ASP A 204 2.42 -23.58 19.09
CA ASP A 204 1.51 -24.23 20.05
C ASP A 204 0.04 -24.18 19.60
N TYR A 205 -0.23 -23.58 18.44
CA TYR A 205 -1.58 -23.29 17.94
C TYR A 205 -2.43 -22.51 18.97
N THR A 206 -1.84 -21.76 19.90
CA THR A 206 -2.54 -20.98 20.92
C THR A 206 -1.90 -19.62 21.11
N ILE A 207 -2.25 -18.66 20.23
CA ILE A 207 -1.78 -17.28 20.41
C ILE A 207 -2.51 -16.65 21.61
N THR A 208 -1.71 -16.33 22.63
CA THR A 208 -2.17 -15.62 23.82
C THR A 208 -2.58 -14.19 23.48
N LEU A 209 -3.38 -13.57 24.35
CA LEU A 209 -3.75 -12.17 24.22
C LEU A 209 -2.50 -11.27 24.11
N GLY A 210 -1.47 -11.54 24.93
CA GLY A 210 -0.22 -10.78 24.92
C GLY A 210 0.51 -10.83 23.58
N GLU A 211 0.67 -12.02 23.00
CA GLU A 211 1.35 -12.19 21.70
C GLU A 211 0.56 -11.54 20.54
N SER A 212 -0.77 -11.62 20.61
CA SER A 212 -1.66 -10.93 19.67
C SER A 212 -1.56 -9.41 19.80
N MET A 213 -1.53 -8.89 21.04
CA MET A 213 -1.41 -7.46 21.33
C MET A 213 -0.06 -6.90 20.87
N VAL A 214 1.05 -7.59 21.15
CA VAL A 214 2.39 -7.17 20.70
C VAL A 214 2.42 -7.04 19.17
N SER A 215 1.92 -8.05 18.47
CA SER A 215 1.88 -8.06 17.00
C SER A 215 0.97 -6.96 16.42
N GLY A 216 -0.21 -6.77 17.02
CA GLY A 216 -1.18 -5.76 16.59
C GLY A 216 -0.71 -4.34 16.86
N ILE A 217 -0.20 -4.06 18.06
CA ILE A 217 0.35 -2.74 18.44
C ILE A 217 1.54 -2.39 17.54
N ALA A 218 2.43 -3.33 17.25
CA ALA A 218 3.54 -3.09 16.33
C ALA A 218 3.07 -2.67 14.94
N LEU A 219 2.09 -3.38 14.36
CA LEU A 219 1.51 -3.03 13.05
C LEU A 219 0.82 -1.68 13.07
N ILE A 220 0.02 -1.39 14.10
CA ILE A 220 -0.67 -0.11 14.27
C ILE A 220 0.37 1.01 14.33
N LEU A 221 1.39 0.91 15.17
CA LEU A 221 2.44 1.92 15.29
C LEU A 221 3.17 2.15 13.97
N VAL A 222 3.62 1.08 13.31
CA VAL A 222 4.33 1.19 12.01
C VAL A 222 3.45 1.84 10.95
N GLY A 223 2.19 1.39 10.83
CA GLY A 223 1.25 1.91 9.84
C GLY A 223 0.92 3.40 10.04
N TRP A 224 0.69 3.84 11.29
CA TRP A 224 0.38 5.24 11.58
C TRP A 224 1.61 6.15 11.51
N LEU A 225 2.78 5.68 11.94
CA LEU A 225 4.04 6.42 11.76
C LEU A 225 4.36 6.60 10.29
N PHE A 226 4.16 5.57 9.47
CA PHE A 226 4.36 5.65 8.03
C PHE A 226 3.35 6.60 7.36
N PHE A 227 2.08 6.54 7.76
CA PHE A 227 1.06 7.48 7.30
C PHE A 227 1.46 8.93 7.60
N GLY A 228 1.86 9.22 8.85
CA GLY A 228 2.34 10.55 9.25
C GLY A 228 3.59 10.99 8.48
N TYR A 229 4.49 10.06 8.18
CA TYR A 229 5.69 10.31 7.36
C TYR A 229 5.33 10.73 5.93
N ILE A 230 4.48 9.97 5.25
CA ILE A 230 4.02 10.29 3.88
C ILE A 230 3.28 11.62 3.84
N TYR A 231 2.40 11.85 4.82
CA TYR A 231 1.66 13.10 4.91
C TYR A 231 2.60 14.30 5.10
N SER A 232 3.63 14.15 5.94
CA SER A 232 4.67 15.17 6.12
C SER A 232 5.46 15.43 4.83
N LEU A 233 5.83 14.39 4.08
CA LEU A 233 6.52 14.53 2.79
C LEU A 233 5.66 15.28 1.76
N SER A 234 4.37 14.95 1.69
CA SER A 234 3.41 15.64 0.82
C SER A 234 3.38 17.15 1.07
N SER A 235 3.45 17.58 2.34
CA SER A 235 3.49 19.02 2.66
C SER A 235 4.85 19.67 2.45
N LYS A 236 5.95 18.91 2.41
CA LYS A 236 7.31 19.46 2.20
C LYS A 236 7.65 19.67 0.73
N GLN A 237 7.07 18.87 -0.16
CA GLN A 237 7.41 18.83 -1.59
C GLN A 237 6.33 19.51 -2.46
N ARG A 238 5.80 20.65 -1.99
CA ARG A 238 4.64 21.37 -2.62
C ARG A 238 4.94 21.93 -4.00
N ASP A 239 6.21 22.09 -4.29
CA ASP A 239 6.82 22.63 -5.50
C ASP A 239 6.70 21.68 -6.71
N TRP A 240 6.32 20.41 -6.51
CA TRP A 240 5.98 19.49 -7.60
C TRP A 240 4.58 18.88 -7.43
N PRO A 241 3.54 19.48 -8.04
CA PRO A 241 2.14 19.13 -7.74
C PRO A 241 1.76 17.70 -8.12
N ASP A 242 2.35 17.13 -9.18
CA ASP A 242 2.08 15.73 -9.56
C ASP A 242 2.61 14.74 -8.52
N LEU A 243 3.79 15.00 -7.95
CA LEU A 243 4.36 14.20 -6.88
C LEU A 243 3.54 14.30 -5.59
N VAL A 244 3.04 15.50 -5.25
CA VAL A 244 2.14 15.70 -4.10
C VAL A 244 0.91 14.80 -4.21
N LYS A 245 0.32 14.70 -5.41
CA LYS A 245 -0.85 13.85 -5.65
C LYS A 245 -0.53 12.36 -5.52
N VAL A 246 0.68 11.94 -5.92
CA VAL A 246 1.15 10.57 -5.65
C VAL A 246 1.23 10.29 -4.15
N TYR A 247 1.83 11.19 -3.35
CA TYR A 247 1.86 11.01 -1.90
C TYR A 247 0.47 11.00 -1.26
N GLN A 248 -0.43 11.87 -1.71
CA GLN A 248 -1.81 11.89 -1.21
C GLN A 248 -2.54 10.58 -1.50
N ALA A 249 -2.37 10.05 -2.71
CA ALA A 249 -2.94 8.76 -3.07
C ALA A 249 -2.33 7.62 -2.22
N ILE A 250 -1.02 7.58 -2.01
CA ILE A 250 -0.39 6.60 -1.12
C ILE A 250 -0.91 6.74 0.31
N ALA A 251 -1.04 7.97 0.82
CA ALA A 251 -1.57 8.23 2.15
C ALA A 251 -3.00 7.70 2.30
N LEU A 252 -3.87 7.89 1.30
CA LEU A 252 -5.22 7.32 1.29
C LEU A 252 -5.21 5.79 1.28
N GLY A 253 -4.35 5.17 0.47
CA GLY A 253 -4.21 3.71 0.44
C GLY A 253 -3.73 3.14 1.77
N VAL A 254 -2.71 3.76 2.37
CA VAL A 254 -2.19 3.40 3.70
C VAL A 254 -3.25 3.61 4.79
N LEU A 255 -4.01 4.70 4.72
CA LEU A 255 -5.10 4.97 5.65
C LEU A 255 -6.17 3.87 5.61
N ALA A 256 -6.59 3.45 4.42
CA ALA A 256 -7.54 2.36 4.25
C ALA A 256 -7.04 1.06 4.89
N VAL A 257 -5.77 0.70 4.67
CA VAL A 257 -5.14 -0.47 5.30
C VAL A 257 -5.03 -0.30 6.82
N ASN A 258 -4.66 0.88 7.32
CA ASN A 258 -4.57 1.15 8.75
C ASN A 258 -5.92 1.02 9.46
N ILE A 259 -7.01 1.49 8.84
CA ILE A 259 -8.37 1.31 9.37
C ILE A 259 -8.71 -0.18 9.44
N TYR A 260 -8.41 -0.94 8.39
CA TYR A 260 -8.59 -2.39 8.40
C TYR A 260 -7.81 -3.06 9.53
N VAL A 261 -6.53 -2.72 9.72
CA VAL A 261 -5.68 -3.27 10.79
C VAL A 261 -6.26 -2.94 12.17
N LEU A 262 -6.69 -1.71 12.39
CA LEU A 262 -7.26 -1.27 13.66
C LEU A 262 -8.52 -2.07 14.00
N VAL A 263 -9.47 -2.15 13.05
CA VAL A 263 -10.72 -2.89 13.25
C VAL A 263 -10.45 -4.38 13.45
N TYR A 264 -9.55 -4.97 12.65
CA TYR A 264 -9.18 -6.38 12.79
C TYR A 264 -8.66 -6.72 14.18
N TYR A 265 -7.63 -5.99 14.64
CA TYR A 265 -7.02 -6.28 15.94
C TYR A 265 -7.93 -5.92 17.11
N TRP A 266 -8.72 -4.86 17.00
CA TRP A 266 -9.72 -4.52 18.00
C TRP A 266 -10.73 -5.66 18.20
N MET A 267 -11.32 -6.15 17.11
CA MET A 267 -12.28 -7.26 17.15
C MET A 267 -11.63 -8.55 17.63
N ARG A 268 -10.37 -8.79 17.23
CA ARG A 268 -9.63 -9.97 17.66
C ARG A 268 -9.37 -9.96 19.16
N TRP A 269 -8.98 -8.83 19.73
CA TRP A 269 -8.75 -8.72 21.17
C TRP A 269 -10.05 -8.91 21.95
N LEU A 270 -11.18 -8.43 21.44
CA LEU A 270 -12.50 -8.69 22.04
C LEU A 270 -12.91 -10.17 21.98
N SER A 271 -12.58 -10.89 20.90
CA SER A 271 -12.79 -12.34 20.79
C SER A 271 -11.95 -13.08 21.84
N ILE A 272 -10.65 -12.79 21.93
CA ILE A 272 -9.72 -13.50 22.83
C ILE A 272 -10.05 -13.25 24.31
N THR A 273 -10.56 -12.08 24.68
CA THR A 273 -10.96 -11.78 26.07
C THR A 273 -12.26 -12.47 26.49
N GLY A 274 -12.91 -13.21 25.60
CA GLY A 274 -14.16 -13.92 25.91
C GLY A 274 -15.36 -12.98 26.11
N ALA A 275 -15.23 -11.70 25.74
CA ALA A 275 -16.30 -10.70 25.90
C ALA A 275 -17.58 -11.03 25.10
N GLY A 276 -17.52 -12.04 24.22
CA GLY A 276 -18.65 -12.57 23.46
C GLY A 276 -19.22 -13.90 23.96
N GLY A 277 -18.69 -14.50 25.03
CA GLY A 277 -19.23 -15.73 25.63
C GLY A 277 -19.11 -17.01 24.78
N VAL A 278 -18.35 -16.99 23.68
CA VAL A 278 -18.12 -18.16 22.82
C VAL A 278 -16.67 -18.62 22.97
N THR A 279 -16.47 -19.82 23.55
CA THR A 279 -15.17 -20.50 23.54
C THR A 279 -14.95 -21.10 22.15
N GLU A 280 -14.22 -20.39 21.29
CA GLU A 280 -13.94 -20.82 19.92
C GLU A 280 -12.86 -21.91 19.89
N ALA A 281 -13.20 -23.06 19.31
CA ALA A 281 -12.21 -24.02 18.84
C ALA A 281 -11.77 -23.59 17.43
N PHE A 282 -10.69 -22.81 17.34
CA PHE A 282 -10.16 -22.38 16.04
C PHE A 282 -9.78 -23.59 15.18
N MET A 283 -10.23 -23.61 13.92
CA MET A 283 -9.76 -24.60 12.96
C MET A 283 -8.33 -24.28 12.50
N PRO A 284 -7.50 -25.29 12.17
CA PRO A 284 -6.11 -25.08 11.73
C PRO A 284 -5.94 -24.08 10.56
N LEU A 285 -6.95 -23.96 9.69
CA LEU A 285 -6.93 -23.03 8.56
C LEU A 285 -7.13 -21.57 8.96
N ASP A 286 -7.87 -21.29 10.04
CA ASP A 286 -8.04 -19.93 10.57
C ASP A 286 -6.70 -19.38 11.12
N TYR A 287 -5.86 -20.26 11.70
CA TYR A 287 -4.49 -19.94 12.11
C TYR A 287 -3.61 -19.56 10.91
N LEU A 288 -3.64 -20.38 9.86
CA LEU A 288 -2.85 -20.13 8.66
C LEU A 288 -3.26 -18.82 7.98
N PHE A 289 -4.57 -18.57 7.85
CA PHE A 289 -5.07 -17.34 7.26
C PHE A 289 -4.65 -16.10 8.06
N ARG A 290 -4.67 -16.19 9.40
CA ARG A 290 -4.22 -15.12 10.28
C ARG A 290 -2.75 -14.78 10.06
N ASP A 291 -1.89 -15.79 9.96
CA ASP A 291 -0.46 -15.58 9.78
C ASP A 291 -0.16 -15.02 8.39
N ILE A 292 -0.83 -15.54 7.35
CA ILE A 292 -0.77 -14.98 5.98
C ILE A 292 -1.22 -13.51 5.97
N SER A 293 -2.31 -13.18 6.66
CA SER A 293 -2.82 -11.80 6.76
C SER A 293 -1.79 -10.88 7.40
N PHE A 294 -1.17 -11.34 8.49
CA PHE A 294 -0.10 -10.58 9.15
C PHE A 294 1.12 -10.37 8.25
N PHE A 295 1.58 -11.42 7.57
CA PHE A 295 2.71 -11.32 6.64
C PHE A 295 2.41 -10.39 5.47
N ALA A 296 1.20 -10.46 4.89
CA ALA A 296 0.77 -9.55 3.83
C ALA A 296 0.84 -8.09 4.28
N LEU A 297 0.36 -7.77 5.50
CA LEU A 297 0.42 -6.42 6.05
C LEU A 297 1.86 -5.94 6.25
N VAL A 298 2.74 -6.76 6.83
CA VAL A 298 4.16 -6.38 7.03
C VAL A 298 4.86 -6.17 5.70
N MET A 299 4.69 -7.08 4.73
CA MET A 299 5.25 -6.93 3.40
C MET A 299 4.72 -5.67 2.72
N PHE A 300 3.43 -5.38 2.86
CA PHE A 300 2.81 -4.18 2.30
C PHE A 300 3.40 -2.89 2.87
N TYR A 301 3.55 -2.79 4.20
CA TYR A 301 4.18 -1.63 4.82
C TYR A 301 5.63 -1.48 4.38
N CYS A 302 6.41 -2.57 4.35
CA CYS A 302 7.79 -2.53 3.88
C CYS A 302 7.89 -2.08 2.42
N ALA A 303 7.06 -2.63 1.53
CA ALA A 303 7.01 -2.24 0.12
C ALA A 303 6.63 -0.77 -0.05
N SER A 304 5.68 -0.29 0.75
CA SER A 304 5.25 1.12 0.73
C SER A 304 6.35 2.06 1.23
N ILE A 305 7.11 1.66 2.26
CA ILE A 305 8.28 2.41 2.74
C ILE A 305 9.34 2.50 1.63
N VAL A 306 9.65 1.40 0.96
CA VAL A 306 10.58 1.40 -0.19
C VAL A 306 10.08 2.31 -1.31
N LEU A 307 8.78 2.25 -1.65
CA LEU A 307 8.17 3.14 -2.64
C LEU A 307 8.35 4.62 -2.27
N SER A 308 8.16 4.97 -0.99
CA SER A 308 8.35 6.34 -0.50
C SER A 308 9.78 6.87 -0.69
N LYS A 309 10.78 5.99 -0.59
CA LYS A 309 12.18 6.32 -0.82
C LYS A 309 12.42 6.67 -2.28
N PHE A 310 11.83 5.92 -3.22
CA PHE A 310 11.93 6.25 -4.65
C PHE A 310 11.24 7.57 -5.00
N LEU A 311 10.11 7.87 -4.36
CA LEU A 311 9.42 9.16 -4.53
C LEU A 311 10.21 10.33 -3.98
N ARG A 312 10.84 10.16 -2.82
CA ARG A 312 11.75 11.17 -2.27
C ARG A 312 12.95 11.39 -3.20
N ARG A 313 13.55 10.30 -3.69
CA ARG A 313 14.67 10.37 -4.63
C ARG A 313 14.28 11.06 -5.94
N ALA A 314 13.06 10.82 -6.44
CA ALA A 314 12.53 11.52 -7.61
C ALA A 314 12.50 13.03 -7.40
N HIS A 315 12.03 13.48 -6.24
CA HIS A 315 12.02 14.90 -5.90
C HIS A 315 13.43 15.49 -5.85
N GLU A 316 14.37 14.79 -5.21
CA GLU A 316 15.76 15.24 -5.11
C GLU A 316 16.38 15.41 -6.51
N GLU A 317 16.23 14.43 -7.42
CA GLU A 317 16.72 14.55 -8.81
C GLU A 317 16.04 15.69 -9.58
N TYR A 318 14.72 15.85 -9.44
CA TYR A 318 13.98 16.94 -10.09
C TYR A 318 14.39 18.32 -9.58
N SER A 319 14.57 18.47 -8.25
CA SER A 319 14.98 19.73 -7.63
C SER A 319 16.39 20.15 -8.06
N LEU A 320 17.31 19.19 -8.17
CA LEU A 320 18.67 19.42 -8.67
C LEU A 320 18.64 19.87 -10.13
N LEU A 321 17.93 19.14 -10.99
CA LEU A 321 17.75 19.50 -12.40
C LEU A 321 17.16 20.91 -12.52
N SER A 322 16.15 21.25 -11.72
CA SER A 322 15.54 22.59 -11.69
C SER A 322 16.51 23.68 -11.24
N SER A 323 17.36 23.40 -10.25
CA SER A 323 18.34 24.35 -9.72
C SER A 323 19.54 24.59 -10.66
N GLU A 324 20.01 23.57 -11.38
CA GLU A 324 21.06 23.72 -12.39
C GLU A 324 20.51 24.46 -13.61
N ALA A 325 19.27 24.12 -13.98
CA ALA A 325 18.52 24.75 -15.04
C ALA A 325 18.19 26.24 -14.81
N SER A 326 18.13 26.71 -13.57
CA SER A 326 17.94 28.13 -13.26
C SER A 326 19.26 28.90 -13.34
N LYS A 327 20.38 28.29 -12.95
CA LYS A 327 21.72 28.88 -13.05
C LYS A 327 22.16 29.09 -14.51
N ALA A 328 21.87 28.14 -15.39
CA ALA A 328 22.24 28.24 -16.81
C ALA A 328 21.48 29.34 -17.59
N VAL A 329 20.34 29.82 -17.08
CA VAL A 329 19.56 30.90 -17.70
C VAL A 329 20.01 32.28 -17.20
N SER A 330 20.75 32.33 -16.08
CA SER A 330 21.26 33.57 -15.46
C SER A 330 22.67 33.98 -15.92
N THR A 331 23.30 33.18 -16.78
CA THR A 331 24.61 33.42 -17.42
C THR A 331 24.43 33.72 -18.89
#